data_AF-A0A1R3WIZ9-F1
#
_entry.id   AF-A0A1R3WIZ9-F1
#
_cell.length_a   1.000
_cell.length_b   1.000
_cell.length_c   1.000
_cell.angle_alpha   90.00
_cell.angle_beta   90.00
_cell.angle_gamma   90.00
#
_symmetry.space_group_name_H-M   'P 1'
#
loop_
_entity.id
_entity.type
_entity.pdbx_description
1 polymer ?
#
loop_
_entity_poly.entity_id
_entity_poly.type
_entity_poly.pdbx_seq_one_letter_code
_entity_poly.pdbx_strand_id
1 'polypeptide(L)'
;MRWLVFATVLTSACAQDSGHLGNPLLWPVSGATTLFDNATYAQRRGTVEVIVKSNFDAIIADIGSGGGPTLTDAMDAAGIPPRDRPARIIQLQSNIGLYQANPGALVTALMVYGG
;
A
#
# COMPACT_ATOMS: atom_id res chain seq x y z
N MET A 1 -39.52 -35.91 -19.91
CA MET A 1 -40.19 -35.02 -20.86
C MET A 1 -40.48 -33.69 -20.15
N ARG A 2 -39.67 -32.65 -20.44
CA ARG A 2 -40.03 -31.22 -20.49
C ARG A 2 -40.81 -30.60 -19.30
N TRP A 3 -40.09 -29.87 -18.43
CA TRP A 3 -40.41 -28.50 -18.00
C TRP A 3 -39.22 -27.94 -17.19
N LEU A 4 -38.25 -27.27 -17.82
CA LEU A 4 -38.19 -25.84 -18.14
C LEU A 4 -38.15 -24.90 -16.91
N VAL A 5 -36.97 -24.28 -16.80
CA VAL A 5 -36.73 -22.89 -16.37
C VAL A 5 -36.82 -22.63 -14.89
N PHE A 6 -35.66 -22.44 -14.24
CA PHE A 6 -35.46 -21.26 -13.42
C PHE A 6 -33.98 -20.82 -13.41
N ALA A 7 -33.78 -19.66 -14.03
CA ALA A 7 -32.80 -18.63 -13.71
C ALA A 7 -31.30 -19.00 -13.78
N THR A 8 -30.81 -18.96 -15.03
CA THR A 8 -29.56 -18.28 -15.38
C THR A 8 -29.41 -16.95 -14.61
N VAL A 9 -28.45 -16.88 -13.68
CA VAL A 9 -27.83 -15.62 -13.28
C VAL A 9 -26.41 -15.64 -13.82
N LEU A 10 -26.28 -15.16 -15.06
CA LEU A 10 -25.07 -14.51 -15.51
C LEU A 10 -24.94 -13.21 -14.70
N THR A 11 -23.98 -13.16 -13.78
CA THR A 11 -23.30 -11.90 -13.52
C THR A 11 -21.84 -12.11 -13.85
N SER A 12 -21.46 -11.54 -14.99
CA SER A 12 -20.08 -11.37 -15.41
C SER A 12 -19.28 -10.71 -14.29
N ALA A 13 -18.48 -11.50 -13.57
CA ALA A 13 -17.28 -10.98 -12.96
C ALA A 13 -16.27 -10.78 -14.08
N CYS A 14 -16.36 -9.66 -14.80
CA CYS A 14 -15.28 -9.15 -15.61
C CYS A 14 -14.17 -8.71 -14.64
N ALA A 15 -13.40 -9.67 -14.14
CA ALA A 15 -12.08 -9.40 -13.59
C ALA A 15 -11.17 -9.11 -14.80
N GLN A 16 -11.18 -7.85 -15.25
CA GLN A 16 -10.17 -7.33 -16.17
C GLN A 16 -8.98 -6.88 -15.34
N ASP A 17 -8.33 -7.86 -14.73
CA ASP A 17 -6.92 -7.77 -14.38
C ASP A 17 -6.34 -9.15 -14.67
N SER A 18 -5.27 -9.21 -15.45
CA SER A 18 -4.66 -10.46 -15.94
C SER A 18 -4.00 -11.21 -14.77
N GLY A 19 -4.84 -11.78 -13.92
CA GLY A 19 -4.47 -12.74 -12.90
C GLY A 19 -4.00 -14.02 -13.57
N HIS A 20 -2.68 -14.13 -13.74
CA HIS A 20 -1.82 -15.32 -13.67
C HIS A 20 -2.36 -16.53 -12.86
N LEU A 21 -3.56 -17.04 -13.12
CA LEU A 21 -4.12 -18.24 -12.50
C LEU A 21 -3.20 -19.42 -12.83
N GLY A 22 -2.19 -19.59 -11.98
CA GLY A 22 -1.23 -20.65 -12.03
C GLY A 22 -1.91 -21.99 -11.80
N ASN A 23 -1.16 -23.05 -12.06
CA ASN A 23 -1.63 -24.42 -11.98
C ASN A 23 -2.49 -24.65 -10.71
N PRO A 24 -3.75 -25.11 -10.85
CA PRO A 24 -4.67 -25.32 -9.72
C PRO A 24 -4.15 -26.29 -8.65
N LEU A 25 -3.15 -27.11 -8.98
CA LEU A 25 -2.45 -27.96 -8.02
C LEU A 25 -1.54 -27.17 -7.05
N LEU A 26 -1.14 -25.95 -7.41
CA LEU A 26 -0.30 -25.07 -6.60
C LEU A 26 -1.11 -24.05 -5.79
N TRP A 27 -2.44 -24.03 -5.91
CA TRP A 27 -3.30 -23.08 -5.19
C TRP A 27 -3.19 -23.17 -3.66
N PRO A 28 -3.09 -24.35 -3.01
CA PRO A 28 -2.90 -24.40 -1.56
C PRO A 28 -1.60 -23.75 -1.10
N VAL A 29 -0.52 -23.92 -1.88
CA VAL A 29 0.78 -23.31 -1.60
C VAL A 29 0.73 -21.80 -1.83
N SER A 30 0.12 -21.38 -2.95
CA SER A 30 -0.04 -19.97 -3.30
C SER A 30 -0.94 -19.22 -2.31
N GLY A 31 -1.98 -19.89 -1.80
CA GLY A 31 -2.85 -19.36 -0.76
C GLY A 31 -2.12 -19.15 0.56
N ALA A 32 -1.27 -20.10 0.97
CA ALA A 32 -0.46 -19.95 2.18
C ALA A 32 0.52 -18.78 2.06
N THR A 33 1.26 -18.65 0.95
CA THR A 33 2.21 -17.54 0.75
C THR A 33 1.51 -16.18 0.75
N THR A 34 0.37 -16.07 0.07
CA THR A 34 -0.42 -14.83 0.01
C THR A 34 -0.90 -14.37 1.40
N LEU A 35 -1.21 -15.29 2.31
CA LEU A 35 -1.58 -14.95 3.69
C LEU A 35 -0.40 -14.34 4.47
N PHE A 36 0.80 -14.90 4.31
CA PHE A 36 2.01 -14.39 4.97
C PHE A 36 2.44 -13.02 4.43
N ASP A 37 2.37 -12.83 3.11
CA ASP A 37 2.69 -11.54 2.48
C ASP A 37 1.71 -10.44 2.94
N ASN A 38 0.41 -10.77 3.01
CA ASN A 38 -0.61 -9.84 3.51
C ASN A 38 -0.41 -9.48 4.99
N ALA A 39 -0.05 -10.45 5.84
CA ALA A 39 0.22 -10.18 7.25
C ALA A 39 1.44 -9.26 7.43
N THR A 40 2.51 -9.51 6.67
CA THR A 40 3.73 -8.70 6.69
C THR A 40 3.45 -7.28 6.20
N TYR A 41 2.70 -7.13 5.11
CA TYR A 41 2.26 -5.84 4.59
C TYR A 41 1.41 -5.07 5.62
N ALA A 42 0.43 -5.73 6.23
CA ALA A 42 -0.44 -5.12 7.24
C ALA A 42 0.36 -4.62 8.46
N GLN A 43 1.35 -5.39 8.90
CA GLN A 43 2.23 -5.01 10.00
C GLN A 43 3.10 -3.79 9.63
N ARG A 44 3.72 -3.77 8.45
CA ARG A 44 4.48 -2.62 7.95
C ARG A 44 3.61 -1.38 7.90
N ARG A 45 2.40 -1.49 7.30
CA ARG A 45 1.44 -0.40 7.23
C ARG A 45 1.06 0.14 8.60
N GLY A 46 0.77 -0.74 9.56
CA GLY A 46 0.44 -0.34 10.93
C GLY A 46 1.58 0.42 11.60
N THR A 47 2.83 -0.02 11.39
CA THR A 47 4.02 0.66 11.92
C THR A 47 4.19 2.06 11.33
N VAL A 48 4.08 2.18 10.01
CA VAL A 48 4.12 3.48 9.30
C VAL A 48 3.00 4.39 9.80
N GLU A 49 1.79 3.86 9.95
CA GLU A 49 0.63 4.63 10.41
C GLU A 49 0.84 5.20 11.82
N VAL A 50 1.40 4.40 12.74
CA VAL A 50 1.72 4.85 14.09
C VAL A 50 2.77 5.97 14.05
N ILE A 51 3.85 5.82 13.29
CA ILE A 51 4.90 6.84 13.17
C ILE A 51 4.33 8.13 12.59
N VAL A 52 3.58 8.01 11.49
CA VAL A 52 3.00 9.17 10.78
C VAL A 52 2.02 9.93 11.67
N LYS A 53 1.09 9.24 12.31
CA LYS A 53 0.06 9.89 13.13
C LYS A 53 0.63 10.47 14.43
N SER A 54 1.62 9.81 15.03
CA SER A 54 2.21 10.27 16.30
C SER A 54 3.15 11.46 16.12
N ASN A 55 3.73 11.63 14.93
CA ASN A 55 4.74 12.66 14.65
C ASN A 55 4.39 13.52 13.44
N PHE A 56 3.09 13.70 13.17
CA PHE A 56 2.61 14.27 11.90
C PHE A 56 3.22 15.63 11.59
N ASP A 57 3.18 16.57 12.53
CA ASP A 57 3.70 17.93 12.32
C ASP A 57 5.22 17.94 12.06
N ALA A 58 5.97 17.07 12.76
CA ALA A 58 7.41 16.90 12.54
C ALA A 58 7.70 16.34 11.15
N ILE A 59 6.91 15.37 10.68
CA ILE A 59 7.07 14.81 9.33
C ILE A 59 6.74 15.85 8.26
N ILE A 60 5.68 16.66 8.44
CA ILE A 60 5.36 17.74 7.52
C ILE A 60 6.50 18.77 7.46
N ALA A 61 7.09 19.12 8.60
CA ALA A 61 8.25 20.00 8.67
C ALA A 61 9.47 19.38 7.95
N ASP A 62 9.77 18.10 8.22
CA ASP A 62 10.86 17.35 7.59
C ASP A 62 10.69 17.28 6.05
N ILE A 63 9.47 17.07 5.57
CA ILE A 63 9.19 17.12 4.11
C ILE A 63 9.51 18.51 3.58
N GLY A 64 9.09 19.57 4.28
CA GLY A 64 9.39 20.96 3.93
C GLY A 64 10.89 21.29 3.88
N SER A 65 11.70 20.70 4.77
CA SER A 65 13.16 20.89 4.81
C SER A 65 13.94 20.00 3.82
N GLY A 66 13.27 19.13 3.07
CA GLY A 66 13.93 18.21 2.13
C GLY A 66 14.47 16.95 2.79
N GLY A 67 13.98 16.62 3.99
CA GLY A 67 14.39 15.47 4.78
C GLY A 67 14.46 15.82 6.27
N GLY A 68 14.55 14.79 7.09
CA GLY A 68 14.74 14.89 8.53
C GLY A 68 14.66 13.51 9.20
N PRO A 69 14.95 13.42 10.51
CA PRO A 69 15.01 12.16 11.23
C PRO A 69 13.65 11.46 11.29
N THR A 70 12.56 12.19 11.50
CA THR A 70 11.23 11.60 11.65
C THR A 70 10.68 11.11 10.32
N LEU A 71 10.90 11.87 9.24
CA LEU A 71 10.58 11.39 7.89
C LEU A 71 11.45 10.19 7.51
N THR A 72 12.73 10.19 7.88
CA THR A 72 13.64 9.05 7.69
C THR A 72 13.10 7.80 8.36
N ASP A 73 12.70 7.87 9.64
CA ASP A 73 12.12 6.75 10.38
C ASP A 73 10.84 6.21 9.71
N ALA A 74 9.98 7.11 9.22
CA ALA A 74 8.78 6.72 8.48
C ALA A 74 9.13 6.03 7.16
N MET A 75 10.14 6.52 6.44
CA MET A 75 10.64 5.91 5.20
C MET A 75 11.30 4.55 5.45
N ASP A 76 12.01 4.38 6.57
CA ASP A 76 12.60 3.12 7.01
C ASP A 76 11.53 2.09 7.35
N ALA A 77 10.52 2.47 8.15
CA ALA A 77 9.37 1.60 8.45
C ALA A 77 8.58 1.21 7.19
N ALA A 78 8.49 2.15 6.24
CA ALA A 78 7.88 1.90 4.94
C ALA A 78 8.77 1.05 4.03
N GLY A 79 10.04 0.80 4.34
CA GLY A 79 10.95 0.01 3.51
C GLY A 79 11.46 0.73 2.26
N ILE A 80 11.46 2.06 2.25
CA ILE A 80 11.93 2.86 1.10
C ILE A 80 13.47 2.83 1.07
N PRO A 81 14.10 2.32 -0.01
CA PRO A 81 15.54 2.25 -0.12
C PRO A 81 16.18 3.65 -0.03
N PRO A 82 17.31 3.82 0.68
CA PRO A 82 17.97 5.13 0.82
C PRO A 82 18.27 5.84 -0.51
N ARG A 83 18.61 5.07 -1.54
CA ARG A 83 18.86 5.58 -2.91
C ARG A 83 17.64 6.24 -3.56
N ASP A 84 16.44 5.85 -3.17
CA ASP A 84 15.19 6.32 -3.77
C ASP A 84 14.62 7.54 -3.02
N ARG A 85 15.03 7.74 -1.75
CA ARG A 85 14.50 8.78 -0.85
C ARG A 85 14.59 10.20 -1.42
N PRO A 86 15.70 10.66 -2.04
CA PRO A 86 15.75 12.02 -2.58
C PRO A 86 14.64 12.29 -3.60
N ALA A 87 14.35 11.33 -4.49
CA ALA A 87 13.27 11.45 -5.45
C ALA A 87 11.88 11.42 -4.78
N ARG A 88 11.70 10.58 -3.74
CA ARG A 88 10.43 10.50 -2.99
C ARG A 88 10.15 11.77 -2.20
N ILE A 89 11.15 12.39 -1.61
CA ILE A 89 11.00 13.64 -0.88
C ILE A 89 10.52 14.76 -1.81
N ILE A 90 11.07 14.85 -3.04
CA ILE A 90 10.60 15.81 -4.05
C ILE A 90 9.12 15.56 -4.39
N GLN A 91 8.72 14.29 -4.56
CA GLN A 91 7.32 13.93 -4.81
C GLN A 91 6.41 14.29 -3.63
N LEU A 92 6.89 14.10 -2.40
CA LEU A 92 6.17 14.46 -1.18
C LEU A 92 5.98 15.98 -1.07
N GLN A 93 7.04 16.76 -1.35
CA GLN A 93 7.01 18.22 -1.36
C GLN A 93 6.02 18.75 -2.41
N SER A 94 6.02 18.17 -3.61
CA SER A 94 5.09 18.56 -4.68
C SER A 94 3.62 18.39 -4.31
N ASN A 95 3.31 17.49 -3.38
CA ASN A 95 1.94 17.18 -2.95
C ASN A 95 1.71 17.55 -1.48
N ILE A 96 2.50 18.46 -0.89
CA ILE A 96 2.47 18.74 0.55
C ILE A 96 1.09 19.13 1.07
N GLY A 97 0.31 19.88 0.29
CA GLY A 97 -1.05 20.28 0.66
C GLY A 97 -2.01 19.09 0.82
N LEU A 98 -1.83 18.01 0.06
CA LEU A 98 -2.61 16.78 0.22
C LEU A 98 -2.31 16.11 1.56
N TYR A 99 -1.03 16.02 1.92
CA TYR A 99 -0.61 15.33 3.13
C TYR A 99 -0.97 16.11 4.37
N GLN A 100 -0.84 17.43 4.36
CA GLN A 100 -1.29 18.32 5.42
C GLN A 100 -2.78 18.15 5.75
N ALA A 101 -3.62 17.96 4.73
CA ALA A 101 -5.05 17.77 4.91
C ALA A 101 -5.44 16.33 5.28
N ASN A 102 -4.59 15.34 4.95
CA ASN A 102 -4.92 13.92 5.10
C ASN A 102 -3.68 13.08 5.47
N PRO A 103 -3.46 12.80 6.77
CA PRO A 103 -2.38 11.92 7.22
C PRO A 103 -2.45 10.50 6.63
N GLY A 104 -3.65 10.00 6.32
CA GLY A 104 -3.83 8.69 5.69
C GLY A 104 -3.29 8.64 4.25
N ALA A 105 -3.36 9.76 3.53
CA ALA A 105 -2.77 9.87 2.20
C ALA A 105 -1.25 9.79 2.26
N LEU A 106 -0.63 10.33 3.32
CA LEU A 106 0.81 10.22 3.55
C LEU A 106 1.24 8.79 3.85
N VAL A 107 0.51 8.09 4.74
CA VAL A 107 0.75 6.66 5.00
C VAL A 107 0.70 5.85 3.71
N THR A 108 -0.32 6.11 2.88
CA THR A 108 -0.49 5.41 1.61
C THR A 108 0.67 5.69 0.64
N ALA A 109 1.09 6.94 0.52
CA ALA A 109 2.21 7.32 -0.33
C ALA A 109 3.51 6.61 0.09
N LEU A 110 3.82 6.59 1.39
CA LEU A 110 5.01 5.92 1.91
C LEU A 110 4.97 4.40 1.63
N MET A 111 3.82 3.75 1.84
CA MET A 111 3.66 2.33 1.53
C MET A 111 3.86 2.03 0.04
N VAL A 112 3.36 2.90 -0.86
CA VAL A 112 3.55 2.75 -2.31
C VAL A 112 5.03 2.89 -2.71
N TYR A 113 5.77 3.78 -2.07
CA TYR A 113 7.20 3.95 -2.35
C TYR A 113 8.06 2.80 -1.82
N GLY A 114 7.57 2.09 -0.81
CA GLY A 114 8.29 1.03 -0.11
C GLY A 114 8.21 -0.36 -0.74
N GLY A 115 7.27 -0.60 -1.65
CA GLY A 115 7.02 -1.92 -2.24
C GLY A 115 6.28 -2.87 -1.31
#